data_AF-A0A0A8WSU2-F1
#
_entry.id   AF-A0A0A8WSU2-F1
#
_cell.length_a   1.000
_cell.length_b   1.000
_cell.length_c   1.000
_cell.angle_alpha   90.00
_cell.angle_beta   90.00
_cell.angle_gamma   90.00
#
_symmetry.space_group_name_H-M   'P 1'
#
loop_
_entity.id
_entity.type
_entity.pdbx_description
1 polymer ?
#
loop_
_entity_poly.entity_id
_entity_poly.type
_entity_poly.pdbx_seq_one_letter_code
_entity_poly.pdbx_strand_id
1 'polypeptide(L)'
;MKIEIYDPAMCCSTGVCGPSVDPELVRIQEALRQIQKQAPEVQVSRYGLSADPQAFVSNSAVAELLKSDGPDCLPLTFVDGELVCKGRYPSDEQLQAILKRGGMDVTFGEKKKSACCCGPKGCC
;
A
#
# COMPACT_ATOMS: atom_id res chain seq x y z
N MET A 1 11.43 10.77 6.50
CA MET A 1 11.20 9.80 5.42
C MET A 1 9.76 9.93 4.94
N LYS A 2 9.52 9.90 3.64
CA LYS A 2 8.20 10.02 3.01
C LYS A 2 7.93 8.82 2.12
N ILE A 3 6.79 8.17 2.28
CA ILE A 3 6.31 7.07 1.43
C ILE A 3 5.04 7.56 0.72
N GLU A 4 5.05 7.54 -0.61
CA GLU A 4 3.94 7.97 -1.44
C GLU A 4 3.50 6.82 -2.35
N ILE A 5 2.21 6.49 -2.31
CA ILE A 5 1.61 5.43 -3.13
C ILE A 5 0.55 6.04 -4.03
N TYR A 6 0.67 5.79 -5.32
CA TYR A 6 -0.25 6.24 -6.36
C TYR A 6 -0.99 5.03 -6.90
N ASP A 7 -2.27 4.92 -6.60
CA ASP A 7 -3.10 3.78 -6.93
C ASP A 7 -3.80 3.91 -8.29
N PRO A 8 -4.13 2.76 -8.93
CA PRO A 8 -4.97 2.75 -10.12
C PRO A 8 -6.34 3.39 -9.89
N ALA A 9 -7.03 3.70 -10.98
CA ALA A 9 -8.43 4.10 -10.93
C ALA A 9 -9.27 2.94 -10.38
N MET A 10 -9.69 3.08 -9.13
CA MET A 10 -10.60 2.15 -8.45
C MET A 10 -11.96 2.82 -8.24
N CYS A 11 -13.02 2.03 -8.04
CA CYS A 11 -14.35 2.55 -7.73
C CYS A 11 -14.42 3.28 -6.36
N CYS A 12 -13.43 3.08 -5.48
CA CYS A 12 -13.26 3.82 -4.22
C CYS A 12 -11.77 3.93 -3.83
N SER A 13 -11.45 4.92 -2.99
CA SER A 13 -10.07 5.26 -2.57
C SER A 13 -9.30 4.14 -1.86
N THR A 14 -9.99 3.16 -1.28
CA THR A 14 -9.35 1.98 -0.66
C THR A 14 -9.32 0.76 -1.58
N GLY A 15 -10.11 0.75 -2.65
CA GLY A 15 -10.37 -0.40 -3.52
C GLY A 15 -11.03 -1.60 -2.85
N VAL A 16 -11.60 -1.41 -1.65
CA VAL A 16 -12.26 -2.47 -0.85
C VAL A 16 -13.78 -2.53 -1.11
N CYS A 17 -14.32 -1.65 -1.96
CA CYS A 17 -15.76 -1.57 -2.26
C CYS A 17 -16.12 -2.50 -3.43
N GLY A 18 -16.50 -3.74 -3.13
CA GLY A 18 -16.98 -4.69 -4.12
C GLY A 18 -17.14 -6.08 -3.51
N PRO A 19 -17.86 -7.00 -4.19
CA PRO A 19 -18.02 -8.37 -3.70
C PRO A 19 -16.71 -9.16 -3.63
N SER A 20 -15.63 -8.65 -4.24
CA SER A 20 -14.29 -9.24 -4.24
C SER A 20 -13.29 -8.17 -3.80
N VAL A 21 -12.98 -8.16 -2.50
CA VAL A 21 -11.91 -7.33 -1.94
C VAL A 21 -10.57 -7.90 -2.39
N ASP A 22 -9.72 -7.07 -2.99
CA ASP A 22 -8.35 -7.48 -3.33
C ASP A 22 -7.53 -7.67 -2.03
N PRO A 23 -7.03 -8.89 -1.74
CA PRO A 23 -6.21 -9.16 -0.55
C PRO A 23 -4.95 -8.30 -0.49
N GLU A 24 -4.41 -7.90 -1.65
CA GLU A 24 -3.24 -7.03 -1.74
C GLU A 24 -3.55 -5.68 -1.10
N LEU A 25 -4.68 -5.07 -1.47
CA LEU A 25 -5.11 -3.77 -0.95
C LEU A 25 -5.33 -3.77 0.56
N VAL A 26 -5.72 -4.92 1.12
CA VAL A 26 -5.84 -5.12 2.58
C VAL A 26 -4.45 -5.21 3.22
N ARG A 27 -3.55 -6.01 2.63
CA ARG A 27 -2.16 -6.15 3.13
C ARG A 27 -1.46 -4.80 3.16
N ILE A 28 -1.47 -4.06 2.05
CA ILE A 28 -0.78 -2.77 1.99
C ILE A 28 -1.39 -1.76 2.98
N GLN A 29 -2.72 -1.73 3.14
CA GLN A 29 -3.36 -0.87 4.14
C GLN A 29 -2.89 -1.16 5.56
N GLU A 30 -2.84 -2.44 5.94
CA GLU A 30 -2.36 -2.82 7.27
C GLU A 30 -0.87 -2.51 7.42
N ALA A 31 -0.05 -2.76 6.40
CA ALA A 31 1.37 -2.42 6.43
C ALA A 31 1.60 -0.91 6.64
N LEU A 32 0.90 -0.06 5.88
CA LEU A 32 0.97 1.39 6.05
C LEU A 32 0.52 1.84 7.44
N ARG A 33 -0.54 1.23 7.98
CA ARG A 33 -1.04 1.50 9.33
C ARG A 33 -0.01 1.12 10.39
N GLN A 34 0.69 -0.01 10.24
CA GLN A 34 1.78 -0.41 11.13
C GLN A 34 2.94 0.58 11.07
N ILE A 35 3.32 1.05 9.88
CA ILE A 35 4.35 2.08 9.70
C ILE A 35 3.97 3.35 10.44
N GLN A 36 2.76 3.89 10.21
CA GLN A 36 2.30 5.09 10.89
C GLN A 36 2.28 4.96 12.42
N LYS A 37 2.00 3.76 12.94
CA LYS A 37 1.96 3.48 14.37
C LYS A 37 3.35 3.31 15.00
N GLN A 38 4.27 2.61 14.34
CA GLN A 38 5.58 2.23 14.88
C GLN A 38 6.66 3.26 14.53
N ALA A 39 6.52 3.95 13.41
CA ALA A 39 7.44 4.96 12.90
C ALA A 39 6.67 6.26 12.60
N PRO A 40 6.24 7.01 13.63
CA PRO A 40 5.42 8.23 13.47
C PRO A 40 6.14 9.35 12.71
N GLU A 41 7.46 9.25 12.58
CA GLU A 41 8.32 10.13 11.78
C GLU A 41 8.26 9.85 10.26
N VAL A 42 7.66 8.73 9.84
CA VAL A 42 7.40 8.43 8.43
C VAL A 42 6.10 9.07 7.98
N GLN A 43 6.19 9.94 7.00
CA GLN A 43 5.01 10.50 6.34
C GLN A 43 4.52 9.51 5.28
N VAL A 44 3.35 8.92 5.50
CA VAL A 44 2.70 8.02 4.54
C VAL A 44 1.57 8.75 3.85
N SER A 45 1.59 8.82 2.51
CA SER A 45 0.53 9.39 1.68
C SER A 45 0.11 8.40 0.60
N ARG A 46 -1.19 8.32 0.35
CA ARG A 46 -1.78 7.42 -0.65
C ARG A 46 -2.80 8.20 -1.46
N TYR A 47 -2.67 8.16 -2.78
CA TYR A 47 -3.45 8.93 -3.74
C TYR A 47 -4.12 7.98 -4.72
N GLY A 48 -5.43 8.12 -4.94
CA GLY A 48 -6.14 7.31 -5.93
C GLY A 48 -6.32 8.07 -7.23
N LEU A 49 -6.08 7.46 -8.40
CA LEU A 49 -6.20 8.16 -9.69
C LEU A 49 -7.59 8.80 -9.89
N SER A 50 -8.66 8.13 -9.44
CA SER A 50 -10.03 8.64 -9.50
C SER A 50 -10.34 9.72 -8.46
N ALA A 51 -9.72 9.65 -7.28
CA ALA A 51 -10.05 10.49 -6.13
C ALA A 51 -9.17 11.76 -6.06
N ASP A 52 -7.90 11.62 -6.44
CA ASP A 52 -6.84 12.62 -6.29
C ASP A 52 -6.10 12.88 -7.62
N PRO A 53 -6.79 13.11 -8.77
CA PRO A 53 -6.14 13.23 -10.07
C PRO A 53 -5.08 14.34 -10.12
N GLN A 54 -5.25 15.39 -9.30
CA GLN A 54 -4.28 16.47 -9.20
C GLN A 54 -2.91 16.01 -8.65
N ALA A 55 -2.86 15.00 -7.77
CA ALA A 55 -1.61 14.47 -7.24
C ALA A 55 -0.76 13.79 -8.33
N PHE A 56 -1.41 13.17 -9.32
CA PHE A 56 -0.75 12.45 -10.42
C PHE A 56 -0.15 13.39 -11.46
N VAL A 57 -0.72 14.58 -11.64
CA VAL A 57 -0.17 15.62 -12.53
C VAL A 57 0.85 16.52 -11.82
N SER A 58 0.77 16.64 -10.49
CA SER A 58 1.68 17.49 -9.72
C SER A 58 3.06 16.84 -9.50
N ASN A 59 3.13 15.51 -9.53
CA ASN A 59 4.39 14.78 -9.50
C ASN A 59 4.82 14.47 -10.95
N SER A 60 5.86 15.14 -11.42
CA SER A 60 6.33 15.01 -12.82
C SER A 60 6.71 13.57 -13.16
N ALA A 61 7.34 12.83 -12.23
CA ALA A 61 7.74 11.45 -12.47
C ALA A 61 6.52 10.52 -12.66
N VAL A 62 5.47 10.72 -11.86
CA VAL A 62 4.20 9.98 -12.02
C VAL A 62 3.54 10.32 -13.35
N ALA A 63 3.47 11.61 -13.70
CA ALA A 63 2.88 12.06 -14.95
C ALA A 63 3.62 11.50 -16.18
N GLU A 64 4.96 11.45 -16.14
CA GLU A 64 5.78 10.89 -17.21
C GLU A 64 5.57 9.38 -17.36
N LEU A 65 5.51 8.64 -16.25
CA LEU A 65 5.23 7.20 -16.27
C LEU A 65 3.84 6.91 -16.84
N LEU A 66 2.82 7.65 -16.40
CA LEU A 66 1.47 7.51 -16.96
C LEU A 66 1.40 7.84 -18.46
N LYS A 67 2.17 8.83 -18.91
CA LYS A 67 2.20 9.22 -20.33
C LYS A 67 2.91 8.19 -21.20
N SER A 68 3.99 7.59 -20.69
CA SER A 68 4.84 6.67 -21.45
C SER A 68 4.33 5.22 -21.41
N ASP A 69 3.92 4.75 -20.24
CA ASP A 69 3.52 3.37 -19.99
C ASP A 69 1.99 3.18 -19.90
N GLY A 70 1.23 4.28 -19.84
CA GLY A 70 -0.21 4.24 -19.62
C GLY A 70 -0.61 4.00 -18.15
N PRO A 71 -1.92 3.90 -17.87
CA PRO A 71 -2.43 3.70 -16.50
C PRO A 71 -2.06 2.34 -15.89
N ASP A 72 -1.64 1.37 -16.71
CA ASP A 72 -1.25 0.02 -16.28
C ASP A 72 0.09 0.02 -15.51
N CYS A 73 0.83 1.13 -15.49
CA CYS A 73 2.00 1.28 -14.65
C CYS A 73 1.66 1.39 -13.15
N LEU A 74 0.40 1.63 -12.80
CA LEU A 74 -0.08 1.74 -11.43
C LEU A 74 -0.26 0.36 -10.80
N PRO A 75 -0.10 0.23 -9.48
CA PRO A 75 0.30 1.29 -8.54
C PRO A 75 1.78 1.65 -8.65
N LEU A 76 2.11 2.91 -8.35
CA LEU A 76 3.49 3.39 -8.21
C LEU A 76 3.78 3.68 -6.74
N THR A 77 4.94 3.28 -6.25
CA THR A 77 5.39 3.62 -4.90
C THR A 77 6.70 4.39 -4.95
N PHE A 78 6.74 5.51 -4.26
CA PHE A 78 7.90 6.36 -4.10
C PHE A 78 8.32 6.42 -2.63
N VAL A 79 9.63 6.47 -2.41
CA VAL A 79 10.24 6.71 -1.09
C VAL A 79 11.20 7.87 -1.22
N ASP A 80 10.95 8.94 -0.46
CA ASP A 80 11.73 10.18 -0.50
C ASP A 80 11.92 10.72 -1.94
N GLY A 81 10.90 10.54 -2.79
CA GLY A 81 10.90 10.95 -4.19
C GLY A 81 11.50 9.96 -5.19
N GLU A 82 12.07 8.83 -4.73
CA GLU A 82 12.62 7.78 -5.59
C GLU A 82 11.61 6.66 -5.85
N LEU A 83 11.45 6.26 -7.11
CA LEU A 83 10.55 5.17 -7.49
C LEU A 83 11.09 3.82 -7.02
N VAL A 84 10.37 3.14 -6.12
CA VAL A 84 10.78 1.83 -5.59
C VAL A 84 9.98 0.66 -6.18
N CYS A 85 8.72 0.88 -6.59
CA CYS A 85 7.87 -0.14 -7.19
C CYS A 85 6.96 0.47 -8.26
N LYS A 86 6.75 -0.29 -9.34
CA LYS A 86 5.89 0.04 -10.48
C LYS A 86 5.05 -1.18 -10.84
N GLY A 87 3.75 -0.97 -11.10
CA GLY A 87 2.78 -2.01 -11.44
C GLY A 87 2.45 -2.99 -10.31
N ARG A 88 2.98 -2.75 -9.10
CA ARG A 88 2.74 -3.58 -7.92
C ARG A 88 3.03 -2.81 -6.64
N TYR A 89 2.40 -3.23 -5.55
CA TYR A 89 2.72 -2.75 -4.21
C TYR A 89 4.02 -3.38 -3.69
N PRO A 90 4.79 -2.68 -2.84
CA PRO A 90 5.98 -3.24 -2.21
C PRO A 90 5.60 -4.35 -1.23
N SER A 91 6.38 -5.43 -1.18
CA SER A 91 6.21 -6.48 -0.18
C SER A 91 6.55 -5.97 1.23
N ASP A 92 6.10 -6.70 2.26
CA ASP A 92 6.43 -6.38 3.66
C ASP A 92 7.95 -6.40 3.89
N GLU A 93 8.65 -7.34 3.25
CA GLU A 93 10.11 -7.43 3.28
C GLU A 93 10.77 -6.20 2.64
N GLN A 94 10.25 -5.73 1.50
CA GLN A 94 10.76 -4.53 0.85
C GLN A 94 10.53 -3.30 1.72
N LEU A 95 9.32 -3.11 2.26
CA LEU A 95 9.01 -2.01 3.17
C LEU A 95 9.94 -2.04 4.39
N GLN A 96 10.14 -3.21 5.00
CA GLN A 96 11.03 -3.37 6.14
C GLN A 96 12.48 -3.02 5.79
N ALA A 97 12.98 -3.48 4.64
CA ALA A 97 14.34 -3.16 4.20
C ALA A 97 14.53 -1.65 3.98
N ILE A 98 13.54 -0.97 3.39
CA ILE A 98 13.57 0.47 3.18
C ILE A 98 13.56 1.21 4.52
N LEU A 99 12.67 0.83 5.45
CA LEU A 99 12.58 1.46 6.77
C LEU A 99 13.86 1.27 7.59
N LYS A 100 14.45 0.07 7.54
CA LYS A 100 15.74 -0.23 8.20
C LYS A 100 16.87 0.65 7.66
N ARG A 101 16.90 0.93 6.36
CA ARG A 101 17.86 1.89 5.76
C ARG A 101 17.66 3.30 6.29
N GLY A 102 16.42 3.68 6.59
CA GLY A 102 16.06 4.93 7.26
C GLY A 102 16.29 4.94 8.78
N GLY A 103 16.82 3.85 9.37
CA GLY A 103 17.05 3.75 10.82
C GLY A 103 15.80 3.37 11.64
N MET A 104 14.71 2.96 10.98
CA MET A 104 13.46 2.60 11.63
C MET A 104 13.26 1.09 11.62
N ASP A 105 12.90 0.54 12.78
CA ASP A 105 12.56 -0.88 12.90
C ASP A 105 11.03 -1.03 13.02
N VAL A 106 10.41 -1.39 11.89
CA VAL A 106 8.97 -1.67 11.82
C VAL A 106 8.77 -3.17 11.64
N THR A 107 7.89 -3.70 12.45
CA THR A 107 7.46 -5.11 12.39
C THR A 107 6.15 -5.21 11.62
N PHE A 108 6.21 -5.88 10.47
CA PHE A 108 5.04 -6.31 9.73
C PHE A 108 4.70 -7.71 10.22
N GLY A 109 3.49 -7.90 10.73
CA GLY A 109 3.15 -9.10 11.46
C GLY A 109 3.00 -10.32 10.55
N GLU A 110 3.83 -11.34 10.73
CA GLU A 110 3.40 -12.73 10.57
C GLU A 110 2.69 -13.21 11.84
N LYS A 111 1.38 -13.53 11.75
CA LYS A 111 0.53 -14.47 12.56
C LYS A 111 -0.95 -14.01 12.50
N LYS A 112 -1.95 -14.86 12.22
CA LYS A 112 -2.13 -16.27 12.63
C LYS A 112 -2.66 -17.14 11.49
N LYS A 113 -2.26 -18.42 11.47
CA LYS A 113 -3.15 -19.51 11.07
C LYS A 113 -4.53 -19.23 11.68
N SER A 114 -5.53 -19.03 10.86
CA SER A 114 -6.91 -19.22 11.26
C SER A 114 -7.04 -20.68 11.70
N ALA A 115 -6.80 -20.94 12.99
CA ALA A 115 -7.50 -22.01 13.68
C ALA A 115 -8.97 -21.58 13.62
N CYS A 116 -9.59 -22.02 12.55
CA CYS A 116 -10.97 -21.77 12.19
C CYS A 116 -11.84 -22.04 13.42
N CYS A 117 -12.71 -21.09 13.73
CA CYS A 117 -13.83 -21.24 14.64
C CYS A 117 -14.85 -22.23 14.06
N CYS A 118 -14.45 -23.48 13.84
CA CYS A 118 -15.37 -24.59 13.69
C CYS A 118 -15.78 -25.02 15.09
N GLY A 119 -16.80 -24.35 15.63
CA GLY A 119 -17.48 -24.82 16.82
C GLY A 119 -17.94 -26.27 16.60
N PRO A 120 -17.68 -27.19 17.54
CA PRO A 120 -18.43 -28.42 17.52
C PRO A 120 -19.88 -28.05 17.88
N LYS A 121 -20.79 -28.25 16.93
CA LYS A 121 -22.18 -28.58 17.27
C LYS A 121 -22.10 -29.64 18.36
N GLY A 122 -22.53 -29.29 19.58
CA GLY A 122 -22.40 -30.18 20.73
C GLY A 122 -22.55 -29.45 22.06
N CYS A 123 -23.71 -28.82 22.29
CA CYS A 123 -24.24 -28.61 23.63
C CYS A 123 -25.75 -28.89 23.58
N CYS A 124 -26.20 -29.59 24.62
CA CYS A 124 -27.46 -30.31 24.80
C CYS A 124 -28.73 -29.48 24.66
#